data_AF-A0A382UIV8-F1
#
_entry.id   AF-A0A382UIV8-F1
#
_cell.length_a   1.000
_cell.length_b   1.000
_cell.length_c   1.000
_cell.angle_alpha   90.00
_cell.angle_beta   90.00
_cell.angle_gamma   90.00
#
_symmetry.space_group_name_H-M   'P 1'
#
loop_
_entity.id
_entity.type
_entity.pdbx_description
1 polymer ?
#
loop_
_entity_poly.entity_id
_entity_poly.type
_entity_poly.pdbx_seq_one_letter_code
_entity_poly.pdbx_strand_id
1 'polypeptide(L)' 'MPSLSIEYVPARIDIAVDCLQRLSSLGIYRFNMTVGERKAFQFKEWVEEHALLDALHKFRRNDPTGDIYAALEN' A
#
# COMPACT_ATOMS: atom_id res chain seq x y z
N MET A 1 9.14 6.00 -14.38
CA MET A 1 8.75 4.67 -13.88
C MET A 1 7.23 4.60 -13.88
N PRO A 2 6.62 3.50 -14.36
CA PRO A 2 5.18 3.31 -14.23
C PRO A 2 4.81 3.29 -12.74
N SER A 3 3.83 4.10 -12.36
CA SER A 3 3.26 4.14 -11.01
C SER A 3 1.77 3.82 -11.04
N LEU A 4 1.32 3.15 -9.99
CA LEU A 4 -0.03 2.61 -9.81
C LEU A 4 -0.55 3.08 -8.45
N SER A 5 -1.85 3.42 -8.39
CA SER A 5 -2.57 3.66 -7.13
C SER A 5 -3.63 2.57 -6.96
N ILE A 6 -3.70 1.99 -5.76
CA ILE A 6 -4.71 1.01 -5.36
C ILE A 6 -5.42 1.55 -4.13
N GLU A 7 -6.73 1.72 -4.19
CA GLU A 7 -7.51 2.05 -3.01
C GLU A 7 -7.58 0.84 -2.07
N TYR A 8 -7.34 1.06 -0.77
CA TYR A 8 -7.58 0.08 0.27
C TYR A 8 -8.73 0.51 1.18
N VAL A 9 -9.52 -0.49 1.59
CA VAL A 9 -10.59 -0.33 2.57
C VAL A 9 -10.25 -1.21 3.77
N PRO A 10 -10.06 -0.67 5.00
CA PRO A 10 -9.71 -1.47 6.17
C PRO A 10 -10.68 -2.61 6.48
N ALA A 11 -11.96 -2.46 6.10
CA ALA A 11 -12.94 -3.53 6.22
C ALA A 11 -12.70 -4.75 5.31
N ARG A 12 -11.84 -4.60 4.29
CA ARG A 12 -11.41 -5.61 3.32
C ARG A 12 -9.91 -5.51 3.03
N ILE A 13 -9.12 -5.36 4.10
CA ILE A 13 -7.65 -5.21 4.01
C ILE A 13 -6.99 -6.41 3.35
N ASP A 14 -7.64 -7.59 3.38
CA ASP A 14 -7.26 -8.81 2.67
C ASP A 14 -7.02 -8.56 1.17
N ILE A 15 -7.90 -7.79 0.52
CA ILE A 15 -7.76 -7.50 -0.91
C ILE A 15 -6.50 -6.68 -1.19
N ALA A 16 -6.20 -5.70 -0.34
CA ALA A 16 -5.00 -4.87 -0.51
C ALA A 16 -3.72 -5.69 -0.33
N VAL A 17 -3.73 -6.64 0.62
CA VAL A 17 -2.63 -7.60 0.84
C VAL A 17 -2.43 -8.48 -0.39
N ASP A 18 -3.50 -9.06 -0.95
CA ASP A 18 -3.42 -9.90 -2.15
C ASP A 18 -2.88 -9.12 -3.36
N CYS A 19 -3.28 -7.85 -3.51
CA CYS A 19 -2.77 -6.98 -4.57
C CYS A 19 -1.26 -6.72 -4.42
N LEU A 20 -0.77 -6.48 -3.21
CA LEU A 20 0.66 -6.28 -2.94
C LEU A 20 1.48 -7.52 -3.32
N GLN A 21 1.04 -8.70 -2.87
CA GLN A 21 1.68 -9.96 -3.21
C GLN A 21 1.71 -10.19 -4.72
N ARG A 22 0.61 -9.84 -5.41
CA ARG A 22 0.56 -9.94 -6.87
C ARG A 22 1.57 -9.02 -7.53
N LEU A 23 1.69 -7.77 -7.10
CA LEU A 23 2.66 -6.83 -7.66
C LEU A 23 4.10 -7.28 -7.42
N SER A 24 4.43 -7.72 -6.20
CA SER A 24 5.75 -8.26 -5.88
C SER A 24 6.10 -9.51 -6.68
N SER A 25 5.09 -10.29 -7.11
CA SER A 25 5.32 -11.42 -8.03
C SER A 25 5.66 -11.00 -9.48
N LEU A 26 5.35 -9.76 -9.86
CA LEU A 26 5.53 -9.23 -11.22
C LEU A 26 6.81 -8.42 -11.39
N GLY A 27 7.46 -8.03 -10.30
CA GLY A 27 8.69 -7.26 -10.32
C GLY A 27 9.04 -6.69 -8.95
N ILE A 28 10.16 -6.00 -8.88
CA ILE A 28 10.60 -5.34 -7.65
C ILE A 28 9.86 -4.01 -7.55
N TYR A 29 8.90 -3.93 -6.63
CA TYR A 29 8.15 -2.70 -6.37
C TYR A 29 8.56 -2.07 -5.04
N ARG A 30 8.56 -0.74 -5.02
CA ARG A 30 8.54 0.05 -3.79
C ARG A 30 7.16 0.66 -3.61
N PHE A 31 6.78 0.84 -2.35
CA PHE A 31 5.43 1.24 -1.97
C PHE A 31 5.41 2.44 -1.03
N ASN A 32 4.31 3.18 -1.07
CA ASN A 32 3.95 4.14 -0.06
C ASN A 32 2.42 4.17 0.09
N MET A 33 1.89 4.87 1.09
CA MET A 33 0.43 4.94 1.27
C MET A 33 -0.02 6.28 1.86
N THR A 34 -1.29 6.60 1.65
CA THR A 34 -2.02 7.67 2.33
C THR A 34 -3.05 7.07 3.28
N VAL A 35 -3.49 7.84 4.28
CA VAL A 35 -4.55 7.44 5.23
C VAL A 35 -5.60 8.53 5.34
N GLY A 36 -6.85 8.15 5.12
CA GLY A 36 -7.98 9.07 4.97
C GLY A 36 -7.78 10.02 3.79
N GLU A 37 -8.35 11.21 3.89
CA GLU A 37 -8.23 12.26 2.87
C GLU A 37 -6.89 13.02 2.91
N ARG A 38 -5.91 12.50 3.66
CA ARG A 38 -4.61 13.17 3.79
C ARG A 38 -3.83 13.01 2.49
N LYS A 39 -3.38 14.13 1.93
CA LYS A 39 -2.49 14.17 0.76
C LYS A 39 -1.01 13.97 1.12
N ALA A 40 -0.72 13.20 2.16
CA ALA A 40 0.64 13.00 2.67
C ALA A 40 0.95 11.51 2.77
N PHE A 41 2.14 11.15 2.30
CA PHE A 41 2.66 9.81 2.42
C PHE A 41 2.98 9.46 3.86
N GLN A 42 2.62 8.23 4.23
CA GLN A 42 2.82 7.69 5.56
C GLN A 42 4.30 7.39 5.84
N PHE A 43 5.04 6.95 4.81
CA PHE A 43 6.46 6.66 4.92
C PHE A 43 7.30 7.80 4.33
N LYS A 44 8.39 8.16 5.01
CA LYS A 44 9.34 9.16 4.52
C LYS A 44 10.03 8.71 3.24
N GLU A 45 10.44 7.45 3.20
CA GLU A 45 11.00 6.78 2.04
C GLU A 45 10.00 5.75 1.51
N TRP A 46 10.11 5.40 0.23
CA TRP A 46 9.32 4.30 -0.32
C TRP A 46 9.86 2.97 0.21
N VAL A 47 8.96 2.09 0.62
CA VAL A 47 9.28 0.88 1.39
C VAL A 47 9.06 -0.40 0.57
N GLU A 48 9.64 -1.51 1.03
CA GLU A 48 9.37 -2.83 0.47
C GLU A 48 8.01 -3.35 0.92
N GLU A 49 7.52 -4.39 0.24
CA GLU A 49 6.24 -5.02 0.51
C GLU A 49 6.05 -5.36 2.00
N HIS A 50 7.05 -5.98 2.63
CA HIS A 50 6.94 -6.46 4.01
C HIS A 50 6.63 -5.31 4.99
N ALA A 51 7.22 -4.13 4.79
CA ALA A 51 7.03 -2.99 5.67
C ALA A 51 5.64 -2.36 5.50
N LEU A 52 5.12 -2.38 4.27
CA LEU A 52 3.75 -1.96 4.02
C LEU A 52 2.74 -2.98 4.59
N LEU A 53 2.98 -4.29 4.43
CA LEU A 53 2.14 -5.33 5.02
C LEU A 53 2.05 -5.19 6.55
N ASP A 54 3.17 -4.93 7.22
CA ASP A 54 3.20 -4.67 8.66
C ASP A 54 2.38 -3.44 9.07
N ALA A 55 2.30 -2.41 8.21
CA ALA A 55 1.45 -1.26 8.45
C ALA A 55 -0.03 -1.61 8.22
N LEU A 56 -0.35 -2.33 7.14
CA LEU A 56 -1.72 -2.70 6.80
C LEU A 56 -2.37 -3.60 7.87
N HIS A 57 -1.60 -4.53 8.44
CA HIS A 57 -2.08 -5.42 9.52
C HIS A 57 -2.43 -4.69 10.83
N LYS A 58 -2.04 -3.41 10.98
CA LYS A 58 -2.39 -2.61 12.17
C LYS A 58 -3.76 -1.93 12.05
N PHE A 59 -4.34 -1.86 10.86
CA PHE A 59 -5.65 -1.25 10.68
C PHE A 59 -6.77 -2.10 11.27
N ARG A 60 -7.75 -1.42 11.85
CA ARG A 60 -9.02 -1.97 12.30
C ARG A 60 -10.07 -1.73 11.23
N ARG A 61 -11.12 -2.56 11.24
CA ARG A 61 -12.21 -2.54 10.25
C ARG A 61 -12.83 -1.16 10.01
N ASN A 62 -12.88 -0.29 11.03
CA ASN A 62 -13.51 1.03 10.98
C ASN A 62 -12.51 2.19 10.84
N ASP A 63 -11.23 1.89 10.61
CA ASP A 63 -10.24 2.92 10.35
C ASP A 63 -10.47 3.56 8.97
N PRO A 64 -9.88 4.75 8.69
CA PRO A 64 -10.02 5.42 7.41
C PRO A 64 -9.48 4.59 6.23
N THR A 65 -10.14 4.71 5.07
CA THR A 65 -9.63 4.21 3.78
C THR A 65 -8.44 5.05 3.30
N GLY A 66 -7.79 4.63 2.22
CA GLY A 66 -6.76 5.44 1.58
C GLY A 66 -6.22 4.77 0.32
N ASP A 67 -5.08 5.26 -0.16
CA ASP A 67 -4.43 4.75 -1.36
C ASP A 67 -3.07 4.15 -1.03
N ILE A 68 -2.76 3.02 -1.66
CA ILE A 68 -1.43 2.45 -1.77
C ILE A 68 -0.86 2.85 -3.13
N TYR A 69 0.33 3.43 -3.11
CA TYR A 69 1.09 3.78 -4.30
C TYR A 69 2.19 2.76 -4.51
N ALA A 70 2.34 2.26 -5.72
CA ALA A 70 3.37 1.30 -6.12
C ALA A 70 4.21 1.86 -7.28
N ALA A 71 5.52 1.74 -7.18
CA ALA A 71 6.47 2.14 -8.21
C ALA A 71 7.43 0.97 -8.51
N LEU A 72 7.51 0.57 -9.78
CA LEU A 72 8.41 -0.48 -10.23
C LEU A 72 9.85 0.04 -10.24
N GLU A 73 10.77 -0.63 -9.54
CA GLU A 73 12.21 -0.39 -9.64
C GLU A 73 12.74 -0.94 -10.97
N ASN A 74 13.53 -0.13 -11.68
CA ASN A 74 14.18 -0.48 -12.93
C ASN A 74 15.64 -0.87 -12.69
#